data_AF-A0A355UCB6-F1
#
_entry.id   AF-A0A355UCB6-F1
#
_cell.length_a   1.000
_cell.length_b   1.000
_cell.length_c   1.000
_cell.angle_alpha   90.00
_cell.angle_beta   90.00
_cell.angle_gamma   90.00
#
_symmetry.space_group_name_H-M   'P 1'
#
loop_
_entity.id
_entity.type
_entity.pdbx_description
1 polymer ?
#
loop_
_entity_poly.entity_id
_entity_poly.type
_entity_poly.pdbx_seq_one_letter_code
_entity_poly.pdbx_strand_id
1 'polypeptide(L)'
;MNDINWSGLPFGYYKTDWNVRCYYHNGKWGELEFTQSEEITMHMAATCLHYGQEAFEGMKAFRGVDGKIRLFRPYENAKRMYRTAEGIMMAPVPEELFVKACIEVVKRNERFVPPAGSGASLYLRPLLIGTGAEVGVKPADEYLFVVFAGPVGPYFKEGFKPVKFQIVEDYDRAAPLGTGTFKVGGNYAASLKSGQRAHDEGFSNCIYLDAIHKKYIDEAGAANFFG
;
A
#
# COMPACT_ATOMS: atom_id res chain seq x y z
N MET A 1 14.22 5.67 -25.07
CA MET A 1 13.30 5.71 -23.91
C MET A 1 11.91 5.72 -24.50
N ASN A 2 11.03 4.79 -24.13
CA ASN A 2 9.64 4.86 -24.56
C ASN A 2 9.03 6.15 -23.97
N ASP A 3 8.35 6.94 -24.78
CA ASP A 3 7.68 8.18 -24.36
C ASP A 3 6.53 7.85 -23.41
N ILE A 4 6.79 7.89 -22.10
CA ILE A 4 5.75 7.70 -21.08
C ILE A 4 4.86 8.94 -21.09
N ASN A 5 3.56 8.75 -21.38
CA ASN A 5 2.57 9.82 -21.24
C ASN A 5 2.27 10.08 -19.75
N TRP A 6 3.10 10.88 -19.08
CA TRP A 6 3.00 11.19 -17.65
C TRP A 6 1.64 11.76 -17.23
N SER A 7 1.05 12.59 -18.09
CA SER A 7 -0.27 13.17 -17.86
C SER A 7 -1.39 12.14 -18.02
N GLY A 8 -1.15 11.07 -18.79
CA GLY A 8 -2.08 10.01 -19.13
C GLY A 8 -2.21 8.92 -18.07
N LEU A 9 -1.23 8.77 -17.19
CA LEU A 9 -1.06 7.58 -16.34
C LEU A 9 -2.26 7.33 -15.40
N PRO A 10 -2.84 6.11 -15.41
CA PRO A 10 -3.80 5.70 -14.40
C PRO A 10 -3.11 5.47 -13.05
N PHE A 11 -3.91 5.37 -11.99
CA PHE A 11 -3.44 4.78 -10.75
C PHE A 11 -3.62 3.26 -10.84
N GLY A 12 -2.54 2.54 -11.15
CA GLY A 12 -2.59 1.10 -11.39
C GLY A 12 -1.20 0.48 -11.44
N TYR A 13 -1.14 -0.80 -11.77
CA TYR A 13 0.13 -1.48 -11.95
C TYR A 13 0.82 -1.00 -13.22
N TYR A 14 2.12 -0.69 -13.10
CA TYR A 14 2.98 -0.34 -14.20
C TYR A 14 4.33 -1.03 -13.95
N LYS A 15 4.74 -1.90 -14.87
CA LYS A 15 5.99 -2.63 -14.76
C LYS A 15 7.18 -1.67 -14.77
N THR A 16 8.01 -1.77 -13.74
CA THR A 16 9.32 -1.09 -13.65
C THR A 16 10.44 -2.12 -13.68
N ASP A 17 11.69 -1.67 -13.65
CA ASP A 17 12.85 -2.53 -13.92
C ASP A 17 13.20 -3.44 -12.75
N TRP A 18 13.02 -2.94 -11.53
CA TRP A 18 13.49 -3.62 -10.31
C TRP A 18 12.50 -3.48 -9.17
N ASN A 19 12.37 -4.56 -8.39
CA ASN A 19 11.86 -4.51 -7.02
C ASN A 19 12.96 -4.90 -6.03
N VAL A 20 12.80 -4.46 -4.79
CA VAL A 20 13.70 -4.76 -3.68
C VAL A 20 13.00 -5.77 -2.76
N ARG A 21 13.68 -6.84 -2.38
CA ARG A 21 13.18 -7.88 -1.48
C ARG A 21 14.08 -8.02 -0.27
N CYS A 22 13.51 -8.39 0.87
CA CYS A 22 14.23 -8.79 2.06
C CYS A 22 13.45 -9.92 2.73
N TYR A 23 14.13 -11.01 3.02
CA TYR A 23 13.51 -12.19 3.61
C TYR A 23 13.78 -12.26 5.10
N TYR A 24 12.80 -12.70 5.86
CA TYR A 24 12.93 -13.00 7.28
C TYR A 24 12.91 -14.51 7.48
N HIS A 25 13.99 -15.05 8.03
CA HIS A 25 14.12 -16.46 8.39
C HIS A 25 14.95 -16.59 9.66
N ASN A 26 14.69 -17.63 10.47
CA ASN A 26 15.45 -17.93 11.68
C ASN A 26 15.56 -16.72 12.64
N GLY A 27 14.48 -15.96 12.80
CA GLY A 27 14.42 -14.86 13.76
C GLY A 27 15.09 -13.55 13.30
N LYS A 28 15.51 -13.42 12.03
CA LYS A 28 16.22 -12.24 11.55
C LYS A 28 15.87 -11.87 10.10
N TRP A 29 15.93 -10.57 9.82
CA TRP A 29 15.92 -10.03 8.47
C TRP A 29 17.27 -10.25 7.78
N GLY A 30 17.25 -10.63 6.51
CA GLY A 30 18.41 -10.78 5.66
C GLY A 30 18.89 -9.46 5.02
N GLU A 31 19.70 -9.60 3.98
CA GLU A 31 20.15 -8.47 3.16
C GLU A 31 19.10 -8.09 2.11
N LEU A 32 19.21 -6.86 1.58
CA LEU A 32 18.38 -6.43 0.46
C LEU A 32 18.79 -7.15 -0.82
N GLU A 33 17.83 -7.80 -1.45
CA GLU A 33 17.95 -8.41 -2.76
C GLU A 33 17.25 -7.55 -3.82
N PHE A 34 17.75 -7.61 -5.06
CA PHE A 34 17.23 -6.85 -6.18
C PHE A 34 16.84 -7.80 -7.29
N THR A 35 15.59 -7.71 -7.76
CA THR A 35 15.11 -8.60 -8.81
C THR A 35 14.26 -7.86 -9.83
N GLN A 36 14.30 -8.37 -11.06
CA GLN A 36 13.45 -7.92 -12.17
C GLN A 36 12.18 -8.76 -12.30
N SER A 37 12.08 -9.87 -11.56
CA SER A 37 10.90 -10.73 -11.56
C SER A 37 9.74 -10.04 -10.86
N GLU A 38 8.58 -10.04 -11.51
CA GLU A 38 7.30 -9.56 -10.97
C GLU A 38 6.61 -10.65 -10.13
N GLU A 39 7.14 -11.87 -10.15
CA GLU A 39 6.55 -13.04 -9.51
C GLU A 39 7.22 -13.33 -8.16
N ILE A 40 6.40 -13.75 -7.20
CA ILE A 40 6.84 -14.24 -5.89
C ILE A 40 6.43 -15.71 -5.82
N THR A 41 7.42 -16.61 -5.89
CA THR A 41 7.19 -18.03 -5.63
C THR A 41 7.05 -18.24 -4.13
N MET A 42 5.95 -18.83 -3.69
CA MET A 42 5.69 -19.14 -2.29
C MET A 42 5.01 -20.50 -2.15
N HIS A 43 5.11 -21.09 -0.97
CA HIS A 43 4.43 -22.33 -0.66
C HIS A 43 2.90 -22.13 -0.70
N MET A 44 2.15 -23.11 -1.21
CA MET A 44 0.69 -23.00 -1.33
C MET A 44 -0.04 -22.82 0.02
N ALA A 45 0.61 -23.19 1.12
CA ALA A 45 0.13 -23.02 2.49
C ALA A 45 0.67 -21.76 3.19
N ALA A 46 1.16 -20.75 2.45
CA ALA A 46 1.63 -19.51 3.04
C ALA A 46 0.49 -18.78 3.80
N THR A 47 0.76 -18.28 5.01
CA THR A 47 -0.28 -17.66 5.86
C THR A 47 -0.93 -16.44 5.23
N CYS A 48 -0.22 -15.69 4.38
CA CYS A 48 -0.81 -14.56 3.64
C CYS A 48 -1.94 -15.01 2.69
N LEU A 49 -1.86 -16.23 2.13
CA LEU A 49 -2.83 -16.75 1.18
C LEU A 49 -4.13 -17.23 1.85
N HIS A 50 -4.04 -17.70 3.11
CA HIS A 50 -5.17 -18.33 3.80
C HIS A 50 -5.77 -17.47 4.91
N TYR A 51 -4.93 -16.73 5.63
CA TYR A 51 -5.33 -16.00 6.84
C TYR A 51 -5.09 -14.49 6.74
N GLY A 52 -4.70 -13.99 5.55
CA GLY A 52 -4.51 -12.56 5.32
C GLY A 52 -3.44 -11.94 6.22
N GLN A 53 -2.43 -12.72 6.64
CA GLN A 53 -1.30 -12.22 7.41
C GLN A 53 -0.37 -11.38 6.51
N GLU A 54 -0.84 -10.18 6.18
CA GLU A 54 -0.20 -9.25 5.26
C GLU A 54 -0.44 -7.78 5.63
N ALA A 55 0.55 -6.95 5.31
CA ALA A 55 0.53 -5.51 5.57
C ALA A 55 1.13 -4.76 4.40
N PHE A 56 0.67 -3.55 4.13
CA PHE A 56 1.22 -2.74 3.05
C PHE A 56 1.30 -1.26 3.39
N GLU A 57 2.16 -0.56 2.65
CA GLU A 57 2.32 0.88 2.73
C GLU A 57 2.13 1.56 1.38
N GLY A 58 2.02 2.88 1.42
CA GLY A 58 1.95 3.70 0.22
C GLY A 58 2.63 5.03 0.41
N MET A 59 3.61 5.32 -0.42
CA MET A 59 4.29 6.61 -0.44
C MET A 59 4.70 7.00 -1.85
N LYS A 60 5.24 8.21 -2.00
CA LYS A 60 5.62 8.76 -3.30
C LYS A 60 7.03 9.32 -3.28
N ALA A 61 7.72 9.14 -4.40
CA ALA A 61 8.92 9.86 -4.77
C ALA A 61 8.59 10.92 -5.81
N PHE A 62 9.16 12.11 -5.63
CA PHE A 62 8.95 13.27 -6.49
C PHE A 62 10.28 13.84 -6.97
N ARG A 63 10.37 14.17 -8.25
CA ARG A 63 11.47 14.99 -8.77
C ARG A 63 11.14 16.46 -8.52
N GLY A 64 11.99 17.12 -7.74
CA GLY A 64 11.89 18.55 -7.48
C GLY A 64 12.34 19.37 -8.68
N VAL A 65 12.00 20.67 -8.67
CA VAL A 65 12.43 21.64 -9.69
C VAL A 65 13.95 21.80 -9.78
N ASP A 66 14.68 21.41 -8.73
CA ASP A 66 16.14 21.35 -8.66
C ASP A 66 16.72 20.02 -9.18
N GLY A 67 15.90 19.17 -9.80
CA GLY A 67 16.28 17.86 -10.34
C GLY A 67 16.43 16.75 -9.29
N LYS A 68 16.46 17.08 -8.00
CA LYS A 68 16.65 16.11 -6.91
C LYS A 68 15.36 15.33 -6.63
N ILE A 69 15.52 14.04 -6.37
CA ILE A 69 14.41 13.15 -6.02
C ILE A 69 14.23 13.13 -4.50
N ARG A 70 12.99 13.22 -4.03
CA ARG A 70 12.66 13.25 -2.60
C ARG A 70 11.54 12.26 -2.29
N LEU A 71 11.67 11.59 -1.14
CA LEU A 71 10.60 10.82 -0.51
C LEU A 71 9.90 11.71 0.52
N PHE A 72 8.57 11.70 0.55
CA PHE A 72 7.82 12.47 1.53
C PHE A 72 7.55 11.63 2.79
N ARG A 73 8.16 12.03 3.91
CA ARG A 73 7.98 11.43 5.26
C ARG A 73 8.11 9.89 5.30
N PRO A 74 9.15 9.27 4.69
CA PRO A 74 9.24 7.81 4.59
C PRO A 74 9.29 7.09 5.96
N TYR A 75 9.82 7.74 6.99
CA TYR A 75 9.86 7.22 8.35
C TYR A 75 8.47 7.10 9.00
N GLU A 76 7.47 7.90 8.61
CA GLU A 76 6.10 7.73 9.14
C GLU A 76 5.44 6.48 8.58
N ASN A 77 5.66 6.20 7.29
CA ASN A 77 5.24 4.95 6.69
C ASN A 77 5.97 3.76 7.34
N ALA A 78 7.28 3.89 7.63
CA ALA A 78 8.05 2.87 8.32
C ALA A 78 7.48 2.56 9.71
N LYS A 79 7.19 3.59 10.52
CA LYS A 79 6.57 3.47 11.84
C LYS A 79 5.19 2.82 11.76
N ARG A 80 4.36 3.17 10.77
CA ARG A 80 3.04 2.56 10.60
C ARG A 80 3.12 1.11 10.14
N MET A 81 4.08 0.76 9.28
CA MET A 81 4.38 -0.63 8.92
C MET A 81 4.82 -1.44 10.13
N TYR A 82 5.75 -0.91 10.93
CA TYR A 82 6.22 -1.55 12.15
C TYR A 82 5.07 -1.84 13.11
N ARG A 83 4.25 -0.82 13.43
CA ARG A 83 3.05 -0.98 14.29
C ARG A 83 2.03 -1.95 13.72
N THR A 84 1.84 -1.95 12.40
CA THR A 84 0.95 -2.90 11.73
C THR A 84 1.48 -4.32 11.89
N ALA A 85 2.76 -4.56 11.65
CA ALA A 85 3.39 -5.86 11.81
C ALA A 85 3.23 -6.38 13.25
N GLU A 86 3.51 -5.57 14.27
CA GLU A 86 3.26 -5.94 15.67
C GLU A 86 1.78 -6.27 15.92
N GLY A 87 0.87 -5.43 15.43
CA GLY A 87 -0.57 -5.57 15.62
C GLY A 87 -1.18 -6.85 15.05
N ILE A 88 -0.56 -7.43 14.02
CA ILE A 88 -0.98 -8.70 13.41
C ILE A 88 0.08 -9.81 13.54
N MET A 89 0.93 -9.71 14.57
CA MET A 89 1.89 -10.74 14.97
C MET A 89 2.87 -11.16 13.85
N MET A 90 3.27 -10.22 13.00
CA MET A 90 4.33 -10.42 12.01
C MET A 90 5.68 -9.95 12.55
N ALA A 91 6.78 -10.41 11.93
CA ALA A 91 8.10 -9.84 12.21
C ALA A 91 8.12 -8.35 11.83
N PRO A 92 8.39 -7.42 12.78
CA PRO A 92 8.45 -6.00 12.45
C PRO A 92 9.65 -5.69 11.54
N VAL A 93 9.43 -4.90 10.49
CA VAL A 93 10.49 -4.43 9.59
C VAL A 93 11.20 -3.25 10.27
N PRO A 94 12.51 -3.30 10.55
CA PRO A 94 13.25 -2.18 11.12
C PRO A 94 13.10 -0.92 10.26
N GLU A 95 12.90 0.25 10.88
CA GLU A 95 12.64 1.49 10.15
C GLU A 95 13.75 1.82 9.13
N GLU A 96 15.01 1.63 9.51
CA GLU A 96 16.16 1.85 8.63
C GLU A 96 16.19 0.88 7.44
N LEU A 97 15.82 -0.39 7.65
CA LEU A 97 15.72 -1.37 6.57
C LEU A 97 14.63 -0.96 5.57
N PHE A 98 13.48 -0.54 6.08
CA PHE A 98 12.36 -0.08 5.27
C PHE A 98 12.74 1.15 4.43
N VAL A 99 13.35 2.17 5.04
CA VAL A 99 13.74 3.41 4.34
C VAL A 99 14.85 3.12 3.33
N LYS A 100 15.84 2.28 3.67
CA LYS A 100 16.90 1.84 2.75
C LYS A 100 16.30 1.14 1.52
N ALA A 101 15.35 0.22 1.71
CA ALA A 101 14.67 -0.45 0.59
C ALA A 101 13.91 0.53 -0.31
N CYS A 102 13.22 1.52 0.28
CA CYS A 102 12.53 2.57 -0.47
C CYS A 102 13.49 3.45 -1.29
N ILE A 103 14.67 3.77 -0.76
CA ILE A 103 15.69 4.53 -1.49
C ILE A 103 16.25 3.69 -2.65
N GLU A 104 16.57 2.42 -2.40
CA GLU A 104 17.18 1.54 -3.39
C GLU A 104 16.23 1.21 -4.57
N VAL A 105 14.92 1.06 -4.32
CA VAL A 105 13.94 0.87 -5.40
C VAL A 105 13.81 2.13 -6.26
N VAL A 106 13.89 3.32 -5.67
CA VAL A 106 13.81 4.59 -6.42
C VAL A 106 15.03 4.77 -7.31
N LYS A 107 16.24 4.54 -6.76
CA LYS A 107 17.49 4.66 -7.54
C LYS A 107 17.50 3.72 -8.74
N ARG A 108 17.08 2.47 -8.56
CA ARG A 108 17.05 1.46 -9.63
C ARG A 108 15.99 1.71 -10.68
N ASN A 109 14.97 2.48 -10.34
CA ASN A 109 13.86 2.83 -11.22
C ASN A 109 13.83 4.33 -11.53
N GLU A 110 14.97 5.03 -11.46
CA GLU A 110 15.03 6.48 -11.55
C GLU A 110 14.39 7.00 -12.85
N ARG A 111 14.55 6.27 -13.96
CA ARG A 111 13.96 6.63 -15.27
C ARG A 111 12.42 6.66 -15.28
N PHE A 112 11.78 6.04 -14.29
CA PHE A 112 10.34 6.06 -14.10
C PHE A 112 9.88 7.17 -13.13
N VAL A 113 10.80 7.92 -12.52
CA VAL A 113 10.43 9.08 -11.69
C VAL A 113 10.03 10.23 -12.60
N PRO A 114 8.76 10.68 -12.55
CA PRO A 114 8.26 11.67 -13.50
C PRO A 114 9.04 13.00 -13.43
N PRO A 115 9.11 13.75 -14.54
CA PRO A 115 9.70 15.08 -14.55
C PRO A 115 9.01 16.03 -13.57
N ALA A 116 9.77 17.01 -13.07
CA ALA A 116 9.22 18.08 -12.25
C ALA A 116 8.13 18.85 -13.03
N GLY A 117 7.07 19.28 -12.34
CA GLY A 117 5.95 20.01 -12.95
C GLY A 117 4.92 19.14 -13.69
N SER A 118 5.15 17.84 -13.87
CA SER A 118 4.19 16.94 -14.54
C SER A 118 2.90 16.66 -13.75
N GLY A 119 2.88 16.95 -12.45
CA GLY A 119 1.82 16.54 -11.53
C GLY A 119 1.79 15.03 -11.22
N ALA A 120 2.60 14.23 -11.91
CA ALA A 120 2.77 12.80 -11.67
C ALA A 120 3.85 12.52 -10.61
N SER A 121 3.88 11.30 -10.10
CA SER A 121 4.85 10.85 -9.09
C SER A 121 5.21 9.38 -9.29
N LEU A 122 6.35 8.93 -8.75
CA LEU A 122 6.60 7.49 -8.62
C LEU A 122 5.98 7.01 -7.30
N TYR A 123 4.98 6.15 -7.38
CA TYR A 123 4.37 5.53 -6.20
C TYR A 123 5.18 4.29 -5.81
N LEU A 124 5.48 4.17 -4.52
CA LEU A 124 6.14 3.02 -3.92
C LEU A 124 5.11 2.20 -3.14
N ARG A 125 5.17 0.89 -3.30
CA ARG A 125 4.41 -0.11 -2.55
C ARG A 125 5.35 -1.02 -1.76
N PRO A 126 5.65 -0.68 -0.51
CA PRO A 126 6.14 -1.64 0.46
C PRO A 126 5.01 -2.61 0.82
N LEU A 127 5.32 -3.90 0.85
CA LEU A 127 4.42 -5.01 1.15
C LEU A 127 5.17 -5.99 2.05
N LEU A 128 4.52 -6.45 3.11
CA LEU A 128 5.01 -7.43 4.06
C LEU A 128 4.01 -8.59 4.08
N ILE A 129 4.47 -9.82 3.80
CA ILE A 129 3.61 -11.01 3.73
C ILE A 129 4.21 -12.17 4.51
N GLY A 130 3.37 -12.96 5.20
CA GLY A 130 3.77 -14.23 5.81
C GLY A 130 3.89 -15.32 4.74
N THR A 131 5.08 -15.87 4.57
CA THR A 131 5.40 -16.85 3.51
C THR A 131 5.57 -18.28 4.04
N GLY A 132 5.69 -18.45 5.36
CA GLY A 132 5.85 -19.75 6.00
C GLY A 132 4.64 -20.68 5.78
N ALA A 133 4.92 -21.96 5.50
CA ALA A 133 3.90 -22.96 5.29
C ALA A 133 3.18 -23.32 6.60
N GLU A 134 1.88 -23.04 6.69
CA GLU A 134 1.09 -23.28 7.89
C GLU A 134 -0.42 -23.38 7.58
N VAL A 135 -1.11 -24.32 8.21
CA VAL A 135 -2.57 -24.56 8.08
C VAL A 135 -3.30 -24.41 9.42
N GLY A 136 -2.59 -24.42 10.54
CA GLY A 136 -3.09 -23.97 11.83
C GLY A 136 -3.08 -22.45 11.90
N VAL A 137 -4.10 -21.84 12.51
CA VAL A 137 -4.10 -20.38 12.68
C VAL A 137 -3.08 -19.98 13.74
N LYS A 138 -1.88 -19.62 13.28
CA LYS A 138 -0.79 -19.05 14.09
C LYS A 138 0.09 -18.13 13.23
N PRO A 139 0.92 -17.26 13.83
CA PRO A 139 1.88 -16.45 13.08
C PRO A 139 2.84 -17.29 12.24
N ALA A 140 3.20 -16.82 11.05
CA ALA A 140 4.26 -17.44 10.26
C ALA A 140 5.64 -17.32 10.94
N ASP A 141 6.53 -18.25 10.62
CA ASP A 141 7.94 -18.18 11.03
C ASP A 141 8.83 -17.53 9.95
N GLU A 142 8.28 -17.33 8.75
CA GLU A 142 8.96 -16.76 7.59
C GLU A 142 8.14 -15.63 6.96
N TYR A 143 8.80 -14.56 6.56
CA TYR A 143 8.17 -13.39 5.96
C TYR A 143 8.97 -12.86 4.77
N LEU A 144 8.28 -12.23 3.83
CA LEU A 144 8.88 -11.43 2.77
C LEU A 144 8.46 -9.97 2.92
N PHE A 145 9.45 -9.09 3.01
CA PHE A 145 9.29 -7.65 2.80
C PHE A 145 9.73 -7.30 1.37
N VAL A 146 8.82 -6.75 0.57
CA VAL A 146 9.10 -6.34 -0.81
C VAL A 146 8.71 -4.87 -1.02
N VAL A 147 9.52 -4.14 -1.77
CA VAL A 147 9.21 -2.80 -2.24
C VAL A 147 9.28 -2.77 -3.76
N PHE A 148 8.15 -2.49 -4.40
CA PHE A 148 8.09 -2.21 -5.84
C PHE A 148 7.53 -0.81 -6.09
N ALA A 149 7.70 -0.30 -7.31
CA ALA A 149 7.29 1.05 -7.65
C ALA A 149 6.69 1.13 -9.06
N GLY A 150 5.87 2.15 -9.30
CA GLY A 150 5.29 2.45 -10.60
C GLY A 150 4.89 3.92 -10.72
N PRO A 151 5.04 4.55 -11.89
CA PRO A 151 4.63 5.94 -12.07
C PRO A 151 3.11 6.05 -12.03
N VAL A 152 2.60 7.06 -11.33
CA VAL A 152 1.17 7.36 -11.22
C VAL A 152 0.92 8.81 -11.63
N GLY A 153 -0.16 9.02 -12.39
CA GLY A 153 -0.54 10.34 -12.88
C GLY A 153 -1.14 11.23 -11.80
N PRO A 154 -1.42 12.50 -12.15
CA PRO A 154 -2.20 13.39 -11.29
C PRO A 154 -3.64 12.85 -11.15
N TYR A 155 -4.16 12.86 -9.92
CA TYR A 155 -5.55 12.45 -9.65
C TYR A 155 -6.58 13.33 -10.38
N PHE A 156 -6.25 14.60 -10.62
CA PHE A 156 -7.16 15.61 -11.14
C PHE A 156 -6.50 16.38 -12.29
N LYS A 157 -6.54 15.81 -13.50
CA LYS A 157 -5.90 16.39 -14.70
C LYS A 157 -6.45 17.77 -15.07
N GLU A 158 -7.74 18.01 -14.81
CA GLU A 158 -8.46 19.25 -15.15
C GLU A 158 -8.74 20.15 -13.94
N GLY A 159 -8.04 19.93 -12.81
CA GLY A 159 -8.30 20.63 -11.56
C GLY A 159 -9.26 19.88 -10.63
N PHE A 160 -9.39 20.39 -9.39
CA PHE A 160 -10.14 19.72 -8.33
C PHE A 160 -11.61 19.54 -8.73
N LYS A 161 -12.03 18.29 -8.94
CA LYS A 161 -13.40 17.94 -9.29
C LYS A 161 -14.06 17.27 -8.08
N PRO A 162 -14.97 17.95 -7.38
CA PRO A 162 -15.73 17.33 -6.29
C PRO A 162 -16.50 16.12 -6.80
N VAL A 163 -16.57 15.09 -5.98
CA VAL A 163 -17.30 13.86 -6.29
C VAL A 163 -18.31 13.58 -5.18
N LYS A 164 -19.40 12.88 -5.52
CA LYS A 164 -20.40 12.46 -4.55
C LYS A 164 -19.94 11.16 -3.88
N PHE A 165 -20.11 11.10 -2.57
CA PHE A 165 -19.90 9.90 -1.77
C PHE A 165 -21.25 9.45 -1.17
N GLN A 166 -21.42 8.14 -1.03
CA GLN A 166 -22.60 7.54 -0.42
C GLN A 166 -22.33 7.21 1.06
N ILE A 167 -23.14 7.69 2.00
CA ILE A 167 -23.06 7.18 3.38
C ILE A 167 -23.66 5.77 3.42
N VAL A 168 -22.94 4.82 4.02
CA VAL A 168 -23.37 3.42 4.12
C VAL A 168 -23.56 3.00 5.58
N GLU A 169 -24.71 2.41 5.88
CA GLU A 169 -25.07 1.96 7.24
C GLU A 169 -25.04 0.43 7.37
N ASP A 170 -25.14 -0.28 6.24
CA ASP A 170 -25.25 -1.73 6.14
C ASP A 170 -23.92 -2.46 5.86
N TYR A 171 -22.82 -1.71 5.82
CA TYR A 171 -21.45 -2.24 5.74
C TYR A 171 -20.53 -1.51 6.72
N ASP A 172 -19.59 -2.26 7.26
CA ASP A 172 -18.52 -1.73 8.11
C ASP A 172 -17.17 -1.92 7.43
N ARG A 173 -16.33 -0.89 7.50
CA ARG A 173 -14.93 -0.98 7.06
C ARG A 173 -14.10 -1.81 8.03
N ALA A 174 -14.34 -1.62 9.32
CA ALA A 174 -13.65 -2.32 10.38
C ALA A 174 -14.53 -2.39 11.64
N ALA A 175 -14.35 -3.45 12.42
CA ALA A 175 -14.95 -3.55 13.76
C ALA A 175 -14.19 -2.64 14.76
N PRO A 176 -14.82 -2.19 15.86
CA PRO A 176 -14.23 -1.23 16.80
C PRO A 176 -12.91 -1.69 17.45
N LEU A 177 -12.80 -2.99 17.72
CA LEU A 177 -11.60 -3.64 18.27
C LEU A 177 -10.93 -4.57 17.25
N GLY A 178 -11.17 -4.31 15.96
CA GLY A 178 -10.60 -5.06 14.85
C GLY A 178 -9.30 -4.44 14.34
N THR A 179 -9.01 -4.69 13.06
CA THR A 179 -7.76 -4.27 12.40
C THR A 179 -7.80 -2.88 11.78
N GLY A 180 -8.83 -2.06 12.06
CA GLY A 180 -9.06 -0.77 11.38
C GLY A 180 -7.91 0.24 11.55
N THR A 181 -7.17 0.18 12.66
CA THR A 181 -5.99 1.04 12.91
C THR A 181 -4.74 0.59 12.14
N PHE A 182 -4.73 -0.63 11.61
CA PHE A 182 -3.61 -1.25 10.91
C PHE A 182 -3.82 -1.22 9.40
N LYS A 183 -2.73 -1.18 8.62
CA LYS A 183 -2.80 -1.10 7.16
C LYS A 183 -2.66 -2.49 6.52
N VAL A 184 -3.69 -3.31 6.70
CA VAL A 184 -3.75 -4.72 6.27
C VAL A 184 -4.74 -4.94 5.13
N GLY A 185 -4.54 -5.98 4.32
CA GLY A 185 -5.39 -6.29 3.17
C GLY A 185 -6.85 -6.58 3.55
N GLY A 186 -7.09 -7.22 4.70
CA GLY A 186 -8.43 -7.57 5.18
C GLY A 186 -9.41 -6.39 5.26
N ASN A 187 -8.93 -5.21 5.68
CA ASN A 187 -9.75 -3.99 5.75
C ASN A 187 -10.21 -3.54 4.35
N TYR A 188 -9.41 -3.80 3.31
CA TYR A 188 -9.75 -3.45 1.93
C TYR A 188 -10.68 -4.50 1.33
N ALA A 189 -10.44 -5.79 1.61
CA ALA A 189 -11.35 -6.86 1.21
C ALA A 189 -12.78 -6.62 1.75
N ALA A 190 -12.92 -6.23 3.01
CA ALA A 190 -14.21 -5.87 3.62
C ALA A 190 -14.90 -4.69 2.90
N SER A 191 -14.13 -3.76 2.34
CA SER A 191 -14.65 -2.56 1.66
C SER A 191 -15.13 -2.78 0.23
N LEU A 192 -14.72 -3.87 -0.44
CA LEU A 192 -14.93 -4.04 -1.89
C LEU A 192 -16.41 -4.02 -2.28
N LYS A 193 -17.26 -4.74 -1.54
CA LYS A 193 -18.68 -4.88 -1.88
C LYS A 193 -19.44 -3.56 -1.77
N SER A 194 -19.23 -2.82 -0.68
CA SER A 194 -19.88 -1.52 -0.50
C SER A 194 -19.36 -0.50 -1.51
N GLY A 195 -18.05 -0.47 -1.77
CA GLY A 195 -17.45 0.42 -2.76
C GLY A 195 -17.99 0.17 -4.16
N GLN A 196 -18.13 -1.10 -4.57
CA GLN A 196 -18.74 -1.47 -5.84
C GLN A 196 -20.20 -1.03 -5.92
N ARG A 197 -21.00 -1.26 -4.87
CA ARG A 197 -22.39 -0.79 -4.83
C ARG A 197 -22.47 0.72 -5.03
N ALA A 198 -21.68 1.51 -4.31
CA ALA A 198 -21.69 2.96 -4.45
C ALA A 198 -21.37 3.39 -5.89
N HIS A 199 -20.42 2.72 -6.54
CA HIS A 199 -20.13 2.94 -7.96
C HIS A 199 -21.32 2.61 -8.87
N ASP A 200 -21.97 1.47 -8.66
CA ASP A 200 -23.14 1.04 -9.44
C ASP A 200 -24.33 2.01 -9.29
N GLU A 201 -24.43 2.67 -8.14
CA GLU A 201 -25.45 3.69 -7.83
C GLU A 201 -25.04 5.12 -8.24
N GLY A 202 -23.90 5.30 -8.91
CA GLY A 202 -23.46 6.58 -9.47
C GLY A 202 -22.66 7.48 -8.51
N PHE A 203 -22.16 6.94 -7.39
CA PHE A 203 -21.23 7.61 -6.48
C PHE A 203 -19.77 7.25 -6.79
N SER A 204 -18.83 8.04 -6.27
CA SER A 204 -17.40 7.76 -6.43
C SER A 204 -16.85 6.78 -5.41
N ASN A 205 -17.46 6.71 -4.21
CA ASN A 205 -17.17 5.73 -3.17
C ASN A 205 -18.16 5.87 -2.01
N CYS A 206 -17.94 5.13 -0.93
CA CYS A 206 -18.70 5.19 0.31
C CYS A 206 -18.04 6.07 1.38
N ILE A 207 -18.84 6.69 2.25
CA ILE A 207 -18.45 7.13 3.59
C ILE A 207 -18.92 6.06 4.58
N TYR A 208 -17.99 5.55 5.38
CA TYR A 208 -18.27 4.64 6.48
C TYR A 208 -18.61 5.43 7.74
N LEU A 209 -19.58 4.91 8.47
CA LEU A 209 -19.89 5.36 9.82
C LEU A 209 -19.24 4.42 10.84
N ASP A 210 -19.17 4.87 12.09
CA ASP A 210 -18.74 4.03 13.20
C ASP A 210 -19.59 2.76 13.30
N ALA A 211 -18.95 1.61 13.55
CA ALA A 211 -19.60 0.31 13.49
C ALA A 211 -20.59 0.05 14.65
N ILE A 212 -20.56 0.85 15.73
CA ILE A 212 -21.40 0.63 16.92
C ILE A 212 -22.72 1.37 16.78
N HIS A 213 -22.65 2.67 16.53
CA HIS A 213 -23.78 3.59 16.58
C HIS A 213 -24.30 3.95 15.20
N LYS A 214 -23.52 3.68 14.14
CA LYS A 214 -23.87 4.06 12.75
C LYS A 214 -24.23 5.55 12.65
N LYS A 215 -23.46 6.40 13.33
CA LYS A 215 -23.80 7.83 13.49
C LYS A 215 -22.63 8.74 13.19
N TYR A 216 -21.41 8.34 13.57
CA TYR A 216 -20.23 9.18 13.44
C TYR A 216 -19.47 8.83 12.16
N ILE A 217 -19.11 9.84 11.36
CA ILE A 217 -18.26 9.63 10.18
C ILE A 217 -16.90 9.08 10.64
N ASP A 218 -16.49 7.98 10.02
CA ASP A 218 -15.20 7.34 10.24
C ASP A 218 -14.25 7.63 9.06
N GLU A 219 -14.50 7.00 7.90
CA GLU A 219 -13.61 7.03 6.74
C GLU A 219 -14.35 7.32 5.43
N ALA A 220 -13.73 8.04 4.51
CA ALA A 220 -14.21 8.27 3.15
C ALA A 220 -13.53 7.28 2.18
N GLY A 221 -14.12 6.09 2.05
CA GLY A 221 -13.57 4.98 1.27
C GLY A 221 -12.29 4.46 1.91
N ALA A 222 -11.14 4.76 1.30
CA ALA A 222 -9.81 4.42 1.80
C ALA A 222 -8.97 5.66 2.17
N ALA A 223 -9.63 6.79 2.41
CA ALA A 223 -9.03 8.05 2.81
C ALA A 223 -9.73 8.62 4.06
N ASN A 224 -8.96 9.32 4.89
CA ASN A 224 -9.52 10.04 6.05
C ASN A 224 -10.51 11.13 5.59
N PHE A 225 -11.45 11.47 6.47
CA PHE A 225 -12.38 12.59 6.30
C PHE A 225 -11.84 13.87 6.98
N PHE A 226 -12.11 15.03 6.38
CA PHE A 226 -11.97 16.35 7.00
C PHE A 226 -13.19 17.20 6.64
N GLY A 227 -13.68 18.00 7.59
CA GLY A 227 -14.88 18.83 7.45
C GLY A 227 -14.78 20.14 8.20
#